data_AF-A0A653PGU8-F1
#
_entry.id   AF-A0A653PGU8-F1
#
_cell.length_a   1.000
_cell.length_b   1.000
_cell.length_c   1.000
_cell.angle_alpha   90.00
_cell.angle_beta   90.00
_cell.angle_gamma   90.00
#
_symmetry.space_group_name_H-M   'P 1'
#
loop_
_entity.id
_entity.type
_entity.pdbx_description
1 polymer ?
#
loop_
_entity_poly.entity_id
_entity_poly.type
_entity_poly.pdbx_seq_one_letter_code
_entity_poly.pdbx_strand_id
1 'polypeptide(L)'
;MTTQPTGRGARSRDPEAVANRLRLEGWAQAYSNRVVDSVLHYRDARGLSNADLLTRLGELGWDLTPNTLAGIFQKKRKAMPVTDVMLFALALNVPPVALLFATHGSDDLDLAPDGTTLLKPYEAAKWFSGALPAVAREFADEHQDLADDYYDVADVVALTDEIARDIAAFRGSHAQLILAIRDGADSTAKRLEEAEARLKELANLRDHFRLHYPQASMPALPAALEFIDEPRRNWKALPIEGLTTDDDVEEARKSLPGYRMLRGEEAPNGKA
;
A
#
# COMPACT_ATOMS: atom_id res chain seq x y z
N MET A 1 5.14 26.79 -49.58
CA MET A 1 4.57 25.68 -48.80
C MET A 1 5.69 24.71 -48.48
N THR A 2 6.34 24.88 -47.33
CA THR A 2 7.41 24.01 -46.84
C THR A 2 6.77 22.84 -46.11
N THR A 3 6.84 21.66 -46.71
CA THR A 3 6.40 20.41 -46.12
C THR A 3 7.27 20.08 -44.90
N GLN A 4 6.68 20.11 -43.69
CA GLN A 4 7.34 19.59 -42.50
C GLN A 4 7.59 18.09 -42.69
N PRO A 5 8.81 17.60 -42.47
CA PRO A 5 9.12 16.20 -42.63
C PRO A 5 8.44 15.40 -41.51
N THR A 6 7.42 14.62 -41.84
CA THR A 6 6.80 13.67 -40.90
C THR A 6 7.53 12.34 -41.01
N GLY A 7 8.34 12.00 -40.01
CA GLY A 7 8.98 10.69 -39.87
C GLY A 7 9.65 10.52 -38.50
N ARG A 8 9.90 9.27 -38.08
CA ARG A 8 10.55 8.90 -36.79
C ARG A 8 11.91 9.59 -36.51
N GLY A 9 12.47 10.31 -37.48
CA GLY A 9 13.73 11.06 -37.38
C GLY A 9 13.61 12.59 -37.41
N ALA A 10 12.41 13.16 -37.62
CA ALA A 10 12.22 14.60 -37.63
C ALA A 10 12.11 15.14 -36.20
N ARG A 11 13.25 15.23 -35.52
CA ARG A 11 13.32 15.94 -34.23
C ARG A 11 13.15 17.43 -34.51
N SER A 12 12.19 18.05 -33.83
CA SER A 12 12.04 19.50 -33.87
C SER A 12 13.38 20.16 -33.54
N ARG A 13 13.80 21.12 -34.37
CA ARG A 13 14.97 21.98 -34.11
C ARG A 13 14.59 23.21 -33.29
N ASP A 14 13.31 23.34 -32.95
CA ASP A 14 12.83 24.37 -32.05
C ASP A 14 13.57 24.27 -30.70
N PRO A 15 14.25 25.34 -30.26
CA PRO A 15 15.00 25.35 -29.00
C PRO A 15 14.15 24.96 -27.79
N GLU A 16 12.87 25.34 -27.77
CA GLU A 16 11.96 25.05 -26.66
C GLU A 16 11.62 23.55 -26.60
N ALA A 17 11.27 22.95 -27.73
CA ALA A 17 11.05 21.51 -27.82
C ALA A 17 12.30 20.70 -27.42
N VAL A 18 13.49 21.17 -27.78
CA VAL A 18 14.76 20.53 -27.37
C VAL A 18 14.98 20.64 -25.87
N ALA A 19 14.75 21.83 -25.28
CA ALA A 19 14.90 22.06 -23.85
C ALA A 19 13.92 21.21 -23.03
N ASN A 20 12.64 21.15 -23.44
CA ASN A 20 11.62 20.34 -22.77
C ASN A 20 11.98 18.84 -22.77
N ARG A 21 12.50 18.33 -23.88
CA ARG A 21 12.95 16.94 -23.96
C ARG A 21 14.15 16.68 -23.04
N LEU A 22 15.14 17.57 -23.01
CA LEU A 22 16.30 17.42 -22.13
C LEU A 22 15.88 17.43 -20.65
N ARG A 23 14.90 18.28 -20.30
CA ARG A 23 14.31 18.31 -18.96
C ARG A 23 13.63 16.98 -18.61
N LEU A 24 12.80 16.45 -19.51
CA LEU A 24 12.16 15.15 -19.33
C LEU A 24 13.17 14.00 -19.19
N GLU A 25 14.20 13.95 -20.02
CA GLU A 25 15.26 12.94 -19.94
C GLU A 25 16.02 13.03 -18.61
N GLY A 26 16.34 14.24 -18.15
CA GLY A 26 16.99 14.48 -16.87
C GLY A 26 16.14 14.05 -15.69
N TRP A 27 14.85 14.39 -15.70
CA TRP A 27 13.89 13.98 -14.67
C TRP A 27 13.72 12.46 -14.61
N ALA A 28 13.51 11.80 -15.75
CA ALA A 28 13.36 10.34 -15.82
C ALA A 28 14.62 9.60 -15.32
N GLN A 29 15.80 10.10 -15.68
CA GLN A 29 17.08 9.57 -15.19
C GLN A 29 17.20 9.76 -13.68
N ALA A 30 16.88 10.94 -13.15
CA ALA A 30 16.94 11.22 -11.72
C ALA A 30 15.98 10.31 -10.93
N TYR A 31 14.76 10.11 -11.42
CA TYR A 31 13.79 9.19 -10.81
C TYR A 31 14.29 7.74 -10.83
N SER A 32 14.83 7.29 -11.96
CA SER A 32 15.39 5.93 -12.07
C SER A 32 16.58 5.71 -11.14
N ASN A 33 17.42 6.73 -10.96
CA ASN A 33 18.55 6.69 -10.03
C ASN A 33 18.09 6.52 -8.59
N ARG A 34 17.01 7.23 -8.20
CA ARG A 34 16.41 7.08 -6.86
C ARG A 34 15.88 5.68 -6.63
N VAL A 35 15.21 5.08 -7.62
CA VAL A 35 14.75 3.68 -7.53
C VAL A 35 15.93 2.72 -7.33
N VAL A 36 17.03 2.91 -8.07
CA VAL A 36 18.26 2.12 -7.87
C VAL A 36 18.81 2.29 -6.46
N ASP A 37 18.83 3.52 -5.92
CA ASP A 37 19.28 3.77 -4.56
C ASP A 37 18.39 3.06 -3.53
N SER A 38 17.07 3.07 -3.71
CA SER A 38 16.13 2.31 -2.86
C SER A 38 16.38 0.80 -2.92
N VAL A 39 16.65 0.25 -4.11
CA VAL A 39 16.97 -1.17 -4.29
C VAL A 39 18.25 -1.53 -3.52
N LEU A 40 19.30 -0.71 -3.64
CA LEU A 40 20.55 -0.91 -2.90
C LEU A 40 20.32 -0.81 -1.39
N HIS A 41 19.55 0.18 -0.93
CA HIS A 41 19.20 0.34 0.48
C HIS A 41 18.52 -0.92 1.06
N TYR A 42 17.46 -1.42 0.41
CA TYR A 42 16.73 -2.58 0.91
C TYR A 42 17.47 -3.91 0.74
N ARG A 43 18.36 -4.01 -0.26
CA ARG A 43 19.32 -5.12 -0.39
C ARG A 43 20.24 -5.17 0.83
N ASP A 44 20.84 -4.03 1.15
CA ASP A 44 21.82 -3.92 2.24
C ASP A 44 21.16 -4.10 3.62
N ALA A 45 19.97 -3.52 3.82
CA ALA A 45 19.17 -3.71 5.04
C ALA A 45 18.80 -5.18 5.31
N ARG A 46 18.85 -6.04 4.28
CA ARG A 46 18.60 -7.48 4.38
C ARG A 46 19.87 -8.33 4.39
N GLY A 47 21.04 -7.70 4.37
CA GLY A 47 22.33 -8.40 4.33
C GLY A 47 22.54 -9.22 3.05
N LEU A 48 21.88 -8.86 1.93
CA LEU A 48 22.00 -9.59 0.67
C LEU A 48 23.21 -9.08 -0.12
N SER A 49 24.00 -10.01 -0.66
CA SER A 49 25.00 -9.68 -1.67
C SER A 49 24.36 -9.49 -3.06
N ASN A 50 25.14 -9.00 -4.02
CA ASN A 50 24.70 -8.97 -5.42
C ASN A 50 24.42 -10.37 -5.98
N ALA A 51 25.15 -11.38 -5.53
CA ALA A 51 24.94 -12.76 -5.95
C ALA A 51 23.61 -13.29 -5.39
N ASP A 52 23.32 -13.04 -4.12
CA ASP A 52 22.06 -13.46 -3.50
C ASP A 52 20.86 -12.81 -4.18
N LEU A 53 20.94 -11.52 -4.48
CA LEU A 53 19.89 -10.82 -5.21
C LEU A 53 19.72 -11.39 -6.62
N LEU A 54 20.82 -11.68 -7.32
CA LEU A 54 20.77 -12.28 -8.65
C LEU A 54 20.11 -13.66 -8.62
N THR A 55 20.43 -14.50 -7.62
CA THR A 55 19.77 -15.79 -7.40
C THR A 55 18.26 -15.62 -7.22
N ARG A 56 17.82 -14.70 -6.35
CA ARG A 56 16.39 -14.43 -6.13
C ARG A 56 15.67 -13.93 -7.38
N LEU A 57 16.33 -13.09 -8.19
CA LEU A 57 15.75 -12.64 -9.45
C LEU A 57 15.64 -13.80 -10.46
N GLY A 58 16.61 -14.73 -10.47
CA GLY A 58 16.55 -15.97 -11.25
C GLY A 58 15.40 -16.90 -10.80
N GLU A 59 15.12 -17.01 -9.50
CA GLU A 59 13.97 -17.75 -8.96
C GLU A 59 12.63 -17.18 -9.45
N LEU A 60 12.57 -15.88 -9.77
CA LEU A 60 11.42 -15.20 -10.37
C LEU A 60 11.39 -15.31 -11.91
N GLY A 61 12.35 -16.01 -12.52
CA GLY A 61 12.48 -16.17 -13.97
C GLY A 61 13.17 -15.00 -14.68
N TRP A 62 13.82 -14.09 -13.95
CA TRP A 62 14.61 -13.00 -14.54
C TRP A 62 16.11 -13.30 -14.50
N ASP A 63 16.56 -14.04 -15.52
CA ASP A 63 17.96 -14.46 -15.69
C ASP A 63 18.87 -13.29 -16.12
N LEU A 64 19.21 -12.44 -15.16
CA LEU A 64 20.18 -11.37 -15.35
C LEU A 64 21.62 -11.88 -15.27
N THR A 65 22.50 -11.30 -16.08
CA THR A 65 23.94 -11.50 -15.89
C THR A 65 24.45 -10.59 -14.75
N PRO A 66 25.54 -10.98 -14.05
CA PRO A 66 26.18 -10.11 -13.06
C PRO A 66 26.57 -8.73 -13.63
N ASN A 67 27.00 -8.69 -14.90
CA ASN A 67 27.35 -7.45 -15.60
C ASN A 67 26.13 -6.56 -15.86
N THR A 68 24.99 -7.16 -16.20
CA THR A 68 23.74 -6.41 -16.39
C THR A 68 23.27 -5.80 -15.07
N LEU A 69 23.30 -6.58 -13.98
CA LEU A 69 22.94 -6.11 -12.65
C LEU A 69 23.87 -4.98 -12.19
N ALA A 70 25.18 -5.15 -12.35
CA ALA A 70 26.16 -4.10 -12.06
C ALA A 70 25.92 -2.84 -12.90
N GLY A 71 25.54 -2.99 -14.18
CA GLY A 71 25.19 -1.85 -15.04
C GLY A 71 23.96 -1.08 -14.57
N ILE A 72 22.95 -1.79 -14.06
CA ILE A 72 21.77 -1.19 -13.41
C ILE A 72 22.20 -0.39 -12.18
N PHE A 73 23.00 -0.99 -11.29
CA PHE A 73 23.47 -0.35 -10.06
C PHE A 73 24.43 0.81 -10.28
N GLN A 74 25.14 0.80 -11.40
CA GLN A 74 25.94 1.93 -11.87
C GLN A 74 25.10 3.03 -12.53
N LYS A 75 23.76 2.95 -12.47
CA LYS A 75 22.83 3.97 -12.98
C LYS A 75 23.02 4.27 -14.47
N LYS A 76 23.47 3.26 -15.25
CA LYS A 76 23.74 3.41 -16.69
C LYS A 76 22.48 3.48 -17.55
N ARG A 77 21.32 3.11 -16.99
CA ARG A 77 20.04 3.12 -17.71
C ARG A 77 19.36 4.47 -17.56
N LYS A 78 18.85 5.01 -18.68
CA LYS A 78 18.07 6.25 -18.72
C LYS A 78 16.72 6.18 -18.01
N ALA A 79 16.13 4.99 -18.01
CA ALA A 79 14.83 4.73 -17.41
C ALA A 79 14.84 3.34 -16.74
N MET A 80 14.12 3.23 -15.64
CA MET A 80 13.79 1.95 -15.01
C MET A 80 12.39 1.51 -15.46
N PRO A 81 12.24 0.38 -16.18
CA PRO A 81 10.93 -0.18 -16.47
C PRO A 81 10.17 -0.52 -15.20
N VAL A 82 8.85 -0.30 -15.17
CA VAL A 82 8.00 -0.67 -14.02
C VAL A 82 8.10 -2.17 -13.71
N THR A 83 8.23 -3.02 -14.74
CA THR A 83 8.45 -4.46 -14.57
C THR A 83 9.71 -4.78 -13.76
N ASP A 84 10.80 -4.05 -14.01
CA ASP A 84 12.06 -4.24 -13.29
C ASP A 84 11.89 -3.83 -11.82
N VAL A 85 11.14 -2.75 -11.54
CA VAL A 85 10.79 -2.33 -10.17
C VAL A 85 9.99 -3.42 -9.45
N MET A 86 9.00 -4.00 -10.12
CA MET A 86 8.19 -5.09 -9.54
C MET A 86 9.05 -6.31 -9.20
N LEU A 87 9.95 -6.71 -10.10
CA LEU A 87 10.83 -7.86 -9.88
C LEU A 87 11.83 -7.62 -8.74
N PHE A 88 12.42 -6.42 -8.65
CA PHE A 88 13.25 -6.06 -7.51
C PHE A 88 12.46 -6.05 -6.21
N ALA A 89 11.24 -5.50 -6.21
CA ALA A 89 10.38 -5.45 -5.02
C ALA A 89 10.06 -6.86 -4.50
N LEU A 90 9.72 -7.78 -5.40
CA LEU A 90 9.48 -9.20 -5.08
C LEU A 90 10.74 -9.88 -4.53
N ALA A 91 11.88 -9.76 -5.22
CA ALA A 91 13.14 -10.37 -4.77
C ALA A 91 13.61 -9.84 -3.41
N LEU A 92 13.33 -8.57 -3.13
CA LEU A 92 13.63 -7.91 -1.86
C LEU A 92 12.51 -8.08 -0.82
N ASN A 93 11.36 -8.68 -1.15
CA ASN A 93 10.20 -8.76 -0.27
C ASN A 93 9.86 -7.40 0.38
N VAL A 94 9.67 -6.38 -0.47
CA VAL A 94 9.18 -5.04 -0.12
C VAL A 94 8.01 -4.69 -1.04
N PRO A 95 7.08 -3.81 -0.63
CA PRO A 95 6.09 -3.30 -1.57
C PRO A 95 6.78 -2.41 -2.63
N PRO A 96 6.37 -2.44 -3.92
CA PRO A 96 6.99 -1.66 -4.99
C PRO A 96 7.02 -0.15 -4.71
N VAL A 97 6.00 0.35 -4.01
CA VAL A 97 5.90 1.75 -3.56
C VAL A 97 7.11 2.17 -2.71
N ALA A 98 7.72 1.25 -1.96
CA ALA A 98 8.91 1.53 -1.15
C ALA A 98 10.17 1.73 -2.00
N LEU A 99 10.21 1.16 -3.22
CA LEU A 99 11.31 1.40 -4.17
C LEU A 99 11.12 2.71 -4.93
N LEU A 100 9.87 3.01 -5.31
CA LEU A 100 9.50 4.22 -6.03
C LEU A 100 9.61 5.48 -5.15
N PHE A 101 9.20 5.37 -3.89
CA PHE A 101 9.12 6.48 -2.94
C PHE A 101 9.90 6.12 -1.67
N ALA A 102 11.19 6.48 -1.67
CA ALA A 102 12.10 6.19 -0.56
C ALA A 102 11.68 6.95 0.72
N THR A 103 10.90 6.32 1.59
CA THR A 103 10.46 6.92 2.87
C THR A 103 11.56 7.01 3.92
N HIS A 104 12.72 6.40 3.67
CA HIS A 104 13.91 6.49 4.53
C HIS A 104 14.75 7.76 4.29
N GLY A 105 14.44 8.55 3.26
CA GLY A 105 15.09 9.84 2.98
C GLY A 105 14.22 11.04 3.35
N SER A 106 14.86 12.21 3.53
CA SER A 106 14.18 13.48 3.82
C SER A 106 13.96 14.37 2.58
N ASP A 107 14.56 14.00 1.46
CA ASP A 107 14.58 14.82 0.25
C ASP A 107 13.23 14.80 -0.45
N ASP A 108 12.81 15.98 -0.91
CA ASP A 108 11.57 16.10 -1.68
C ASP A 108 11.70 15.35 -3.01
N LEU A 109 10.56 14.78 -3.41
CA LEU A 109 10.39 14.12 -4.69
C LEU A 109 9.68 15.03 -5.65
N ASP A 110 10.32 15.22 -6.79
CA ASP A 110 9.74 15.92 -7.92
C ASP A 110 8.89 14.95 -8.75
N LEU A 111 7.57 15.12 -8.69
CA LEU A 111 6.61 14.28 -9.39
C LEU A 111 6.41 14.67 -10.86
N ALA A 112 6.92 15.83 -11.28
CA ALA A 112 6.74 16.33 -12.63
C ALA A 112 8.07 16.87 -13.20
N PRO A 113 8.33 16.76 -14.51
CA PRO A 113 9.60 17.21 -15.07
C PRO A 113 9.94 18.69 -14.89
N ASP A 114 8.96 19.54 -14.57
CA ASP A 114 9.12 20.99 -14.41
C ASP A 114 9.54 21.44 -13.01
N GLY A 115 9.67 20.53 -12.04
CA GLY A 115 10.13 20.88 -10.69
C GLY A 115 9.10 21.59 -9.84
N THR A 116 7.85 21.71 -10.29
CA THR A 116 6.81 22.47 -9.58
C THR A 116 6.04 21.62 -8.58
N THR A 117 6.16 20.30 -8.65
CA THR A 117 5.34 19.36 -7.89
C THR A 117 6.21 18.55 -6.94
N LEU A 118 6.70 19.23 -5.90
CA LEU A 118 7.55 18.65 -4.86
C LEU A 118 6.70 18.09 -3.72
N LEU A 119 6.83 16.79 -3.44
CA LEU A 119 6.18 16.12 -2.31
C LEU A 119 7.20 15.44 -1.40
N LYS A 120 6.84 15.26 -0.12
CA LYS A 120 7.57 14.31 0.72
C LYS A 120 7.36 12.88 0.22
N PRO A 121 8.33 11.96 0.35
CA PRO A 121 8.20 10.60 -0.13
C PRO A 121 6.94 9.86 0.39
N TYR A 122 6.53 10.10 1.64
CA TYR A 122 5.31 9.49 2.18
C TYR A 122 4.03 10.05 1.55
N GLU A 123 4.02 11.32 1.13
CA GLU A 123 2.87 11.95 0.46
C GLU A 123 2.76 11.44 -0.97
N ALA A 124 3.89 11.32 -1.65
CA ALA A 124 3.96 10.71 -2.97
C ALA A 124 3.49 9.24 -2.94
N ALA A 125 3.84 8.48 -1.90
CA ALA A 125 3.34 7.12 -1.70
C ALA A 125 1.82 7.07 -1.49
N LYS A 126 1.25 7.99 -0.70
CA LYS A 126 -0.21 8.10 -0.49
C LYS A 126 -0.93 8.51 -1.77
N TRP A 127 -0.39 9.47 -2.51
CA TRP A 127 -0.94 9.87 -3.80
C TRP A 127 -0.92 8.71 -4.81
N PHE A 128 0.20 7.99 -4.89
CA PHE A 128 0.34 6.82 -5.76
C PHE A 128 -0.64 5.69 -5.41
N SER A 129 -0.97 5.52 -4.13
CA SER A 129 -1.96 4.53 -3.67
C SER A 129 -3.41 5.04 -3.76
N GLY A 130 -3.65 6.28 -4.18
CA GLY A 130 -4.98 6.91 -4.14
C GLY A 130 -5.45 7.33 -2.73
N ALA A 131 -4.61 7.19 -1.70
CA ALA A 131 -4.95 7.59 -0.33
C ALA A 131 -4.81 9.10 -0.08
N LEU A 132 -4.22 9.84 -1.03
CA LEU A 132 -4.19 11.30 -1.05
C LEU A 132 -4.77 11.75 -2.40
N PRO A 133 -5.66 12.76 -2.44
CA PRO A 133 -6.21 13.28 -3.69
C PRO A 133 -5.10 13.75 -4.64
N ALA A 134 -5.44 13.81 -5.93
CA ALA A 134 -4.49 14.15 -6.98
C ALA A 134 -3.76 15.48 -6.68
N VAL A 135 -2.44 15.51 -6.95
CA VAL A 135 -1.71 16.77 -6.92
C VAL A 135 -2.17 17.58 -8.14
N ALA A 136 -3.09 18.51 -7.89
CA ALA A 136 -3.78 19.23 -8.95
C ALA A 136 -2.76 19.96 -9.85
N ARG A 137 -2.75 19.57 -11.12
CA ARG A 137 -2.18 20.38 -12.20
C ARG A 137 -3.36 20.90 -13.01
N GLU A 138 -3.54 22.21 -13.03
CA GLU A 138 -4.55 22.85 -13.86
C GLU A 138 -4.14 22.66 -15.33
N PHE A 139 -4.82 21.75 -16.02
CA PHE A 139 -4.81 21.71 -17.47
C PHE A 139 -5.85 22.72 -17.96
N ALA A 140 -5.51 23.54 -18.97
CA ALA A 140 -6.46 24.45 -19.59
C ALA A 140 -7.62 23.62 -20.16
N ASP A 141 -8.77 23.70 -19.49
CA ASP A 141 -10.02 22.93 -19.60
C ASP A 141 -10.25 22.07 -20.85
N GLU A 142 -10.65 20.81 -20.61
CA GLU A 142 -11.62 20.01 -21.41
C GLU A 142 -11.99 18.66 -20.75
N HIS A 143 -11.37 18.26 -19.63
CA HIS A 143 -11.57 16.92 -19.02
C HIS A 143 -11.76 16.93 -17.50
N GLN A 144 -12.60 17.83 -16.96
CA GLN A 144 -13.00 17.72 -15.54
C GLN A 144 -13.72 16.39 -15.25
N ASP A 145 -14.39 15.81 -16.24
CA ASP A 145 -15.09 14.52 -16.13
C ASP A 145 -14.15 13.30 -15.95
N LEU A 146 -12.84 13.42 -16.25
CA LEU A 146 -11.85 12.34 -15.98
C LEU A 146 -11.38 12.30 -14.51
N ALA A 147 -11.72 13.31 -13.71
CA ALA A 147 -11.47 13.27 -12.27
C ALA A 147 -12.37 12.24 -11.59
N ASP A 148 -13.59 12.00 -12.10
CA ASP A 148 -14.55 11.04 -11.55
C ASP A 148 -14.03 9.58 -11.63
N ASP A 149 -13.42 9.17 -12.75
CA ASP A 149 -12.79 7.84 -12.89
C ASP A 149 -11.59 7.64 -11.93
N TYR A 150 -10.91 8.73 -11.54
CA TYR A 150 -9.81 8.69 -10.57
C TYR A 150 -10.31 8.53 -9.14
N TYR A 151 -11.43 9.19 -8.79
CA TYR A 151 -12.05 9.05 -7.47
C TYR A 151 -12.52 7.60 -7.24
N ASP A 152 -12.99 6.89 -8.27
CA ASP A 152 -13.38 5.48 -8.15
C ASP A 152 -12.23 4.58 -7.66
N VAL A 153 -11.01 4.76 -8.18
CA VAL A 153 -9.86 3.92 -7.78
C VAL A 153 -9.40 4.28 -6.36
N ALA A 154 -9.29 5.57 -6.05
CA ALA A 154 -8.92 6.06 -4.73
C ALA A 154 -9.91 5.59 -3.65
N ASP A 155 -11.21 5.72 -3.92
CA ASP A 155 -12.28 5.34 -3.01
C ASP A 155 -12.34 3.82 -2.84
N VAL A 156 -12.15 3.04 -3.91
CA VAL A 156 -12.04 1.58 -3.80
C VAL A 156 -10.86 1.19 -2.92
N VAL A 157 -9.68 1.77 -3.10
CA VAL A 157 -8.51 1.46 -2.25
C VAL A 157 -8.77 1.85 -0.79
N ALA A 158 -9.31 3.05 -0.56
CA ALA A 158 -9.62 3.53 0.79
C ALA A 158 -10.66 2.65 1.50
N LEU A 159 -11.76 2.31 0.82
CA LEU A 159 -12.82 1.47 1.38
C LEU A 159 -12.37 0.03 1.59
N THR A 160 -11.53 -0.53 0.71
CA THR A 160 -10.99 -1.88 0.93
C THR A 160 -10.05 -1.94 2.13
N ASP A 161 -9.25 -0.91 2.36
CA ASP A 161 -8.43 -0.76 3.57
C ASP A 161 -9.30 -0.59 4.84
N GLU A 162 -10.37 0.22 4.74
CA GLU A 162 -11.33 0.40 5.83
C GLU A 162 -12.02 -0.93 6.18
N ILE A 163 -12.51 -1.68 5.19
CA ILE A 163 -13.09 -3.01 5.37
C ILE A 163 -12.09 -3.96 6.05
N ALA A 164 -10.81 -3.95 5.62
CA ALA A 164 -9.78 -4.79 6.22
C ALA A 164 -9.53 -4.43 7.70
N ARG A 165 -9.47 -3.13 8.02
CA ARG A 165 -9.34 -2.63 9.39
C ARG A 165 -10.56 -3.01 10.24
N ASP A 166 -11.76 -2.94 9.68
CA ASP A 166 -12.98 -3.27 10.41
C ASP A 166 -13.14 -4.78 10.66
N ILE A 167 -12.67 -5.63 9.72
CA ILE A 167 -12.54 -7.08 9.95
C ILE A 167 -11.59 -7.35 11.13
N ALA A 168 -10.43 -6.69 11.17
CA ALA A 168 -9.47 -6.86 12.26
C ALA A 168 -10.03 -6.35 13.60
N ALA A 169 -10.70 -5.19 13.59
CA ALA A 169 -11.34 -4.63 14.77
C ALA A 169 -12.46 -5.55 15.30
N PHE A 170 -13.28 -6.11 14.41
CA PHE A 170 -14.31 -7.07 14.78
C PHE A 170 -13.70 -8.35 15.38
N ARG A 171 -12.64 -8.91 14.79
CA ARG A 171 -11.92 -10.07 15.37
C ARG A 171 -11.40 -9.76 16.78
N GLY A 172 -10.87 -8.55 17.00
CA GLY A 172 -10.44 -8.09 18.32
C GLY A 172 -11.58 -8.03 19.35
N SER A 173 -12.70 -7.39 18.99
CA SER A 173 -13.90 -7.34 19.85
C SER A 173 -14.46 -8.74 20.14
N HIS A 174 -14.45 -9.62 19.14
CA HIS A 174 -14.90 -10.99 19.27
C HIS A 174 -14.01 -11.82 20.22
N ALA A 175 -12.68 -11.64 20.15
CA ALA A 175 -11.75 -12.25 21.10
C ALA A 175 -11.97 -11.77 22.53
N GLN A 176 -12.23 -10.47 22.72
CA GLN A 176 -12.57 -9.90 24.04
C GLN A 176 -13.89 -10.45 24.59
N LEU A 177 -14.88 -10.70 23.74
CA LEU A 177 -16.13 -11.36 24.12
C LEU A 177 -15.87 -12.81 24.59
N ILE A 178 -15.08 -13.58 23.85
CA ILE A 178 -14.72 -14.96 24.23
C ILE A 178 -14.03 -14.98 25.61
N LEU A 179 -13.08 -14.06 25.86
CA LEU A 179 -12.43 -13.93 27.17
C LEU A 179 -13.44 -13.63 28.28
N ALA A 180 -14.32 -12.65 28.07
CA ALA A 180 -15.33 -12.28 29.07
C ALA A 180 -16.25 -13.46 29.42
N ILE A 181 -16.66 -14.25 28.42
CA ILE A 181 -17.47 -15.46 28.62
C ILE A 181 -16.67 -16.52 29.41
N ARG A 182 -15.41 -16.79 29.02
CA ARG A 182 -14.55 -17.79 29.68
C ARG A 182 -14.28 -17.44 31.15
N ASP A 183 -14.06 -16.17 31.43
CA ASP A 183 -13.73 -15.67 32.76
C ASP A 183 -14.99 -15.41 33.63
N GLY A 184 -16.19 -15.58 33.06
CA GLY A 184 -17.45 -15.29 33.76
C GLY A 184 -17.60 -13.81 34.16
N ALA A 185 -17.03 -12.91 33.36
CA ALA A 185 -16.95 -11.50 33.70
C ALA A 185 -18.29 -10.78 33.54
N ASP A 186 -18.59 -9.85 34.46
CA ASP A 186 -19.77 -8.98 34.41
C ASP A 186 -19.84 -8.14 33.12
N SER A 187 -18.70 -7.92 32.46
CA SER A 187 -18.61 -7.18 31.19
C SER A 187 -19.14 -7.94 29.97
N THR A 188 -19.56 -9.20 30.10
CA THR A 188 -19.95 -10.05 28.95
C THR A 188 -21.03 -9.40 28.09
N ALA A 189 -22.10 -8.85 28.70
CA ALA A 189 -23.18 -8.19 27.96
C ALA A 189 -22.68 -6.98 27.15
N LYS A 190 -21.80 -6.17 27.74
CA LYS A 190 -21.18 -5.02 27.07
C LYS A 190 -20.29 -5.47 25.90
N ARG A 191 -19.47 -6.51 26.09
CA ARG A 191 -18.61 -7.06 25.02
C ARG A 191 -19.42 -7.66 23.88
N LEU A 192 -20.56 -8.25 24.19
CA LEU A 192 -21.49 -8.76 23.19
C LEU A 192 -22.02 -7.62 22.31
N GLU A 193 -22.52 -6.56 22.94
CA GLU A 193 -23.01 -5.36 22.23
C GLU A 193 -21.92 -4.71 21.36
N GLU A 194 -20.70 -4.56 21.89
CA GLU A 194 -19.54 -4.03 21.15
C GLU A 194 -19.21 -4.88 19.91
N ALA A 195 -19.22 -6.21 20.04
CA ALA A 195 -18.96 -7.12 18.94
C ALA A 195 -20.10 -7.12 17.90
N GLU A 196 -21.37 -7.08 18.33
CA GLU A 196 -22.52 -6.96 17.44
C GLU A 196 -22.52 -5.65 16.65
N ALA A 197 -22.19 -4.53 17.30
CA ALA A 197 -22.10 -3.23 16.65
C ALA A 197 -21.04 -3.23 15.55
N ARG A 198 -19.85 -3.80 15.82
CA ARG A 198 -18.77 -3.93 14.84
C ARG A 198 -19.14 -4.85 13.68
N LEU A 199 -19.82 -5.95 13.96
CA LEU A 199 -20.29 -6.86 12.92
C LEU A 199 -21.28 -6.18 11.96
N LYS A 200 -22.17 -5.34 12.51
CA LYS A 200 -23.13 -4.54 11.71
C LYS A 200 -22.42 -3.46 10.89
N GLU A 201 -21.43 -2.78 11.46
CA GLU A 201 -20.65 -1.75 10.74
C GLU A 201 -19.92 -2.36 9.54
N LEU A 202 -19.23 -3.49 9.73
CA LEU A 202 -18.62 -4.23 8.64
C LEU A 202 -19.63 -4.61 7.54
N ALA A 203 -20.83 -5.04 7.92
CA ALA A 203 -21.88 -5.35 6.93
C ALA A 203 -22.35 -4.12 6.15
N ASN A 204 -22.50 -2.97 6.82
CA ASN A 204 -22.88 -1.71 6.18
C ASN A 204 -21.80 -1.22 5.21
N LEU A 205 -20.53 -1.27 5.60
CA LEU A 205 -19.39 -0.92 4.73
C LEU A 205 -19.36 -1.79 3.47
N ARG A 206 -19.62 -3.10 3.62
CA ARG A 206 -19.69 -4.02 2.47
C ARG A 206 -20.89 -3.76 1.57
N ASP A 207 -22.05 -3.42 2.15
CA ASP A 207 -23.23 -3.02 1.37
C ASP A 207 -22.96 -1.75 0.57
N HIS A 208 -22.35 -0.76 1.22
CA HIS A 208 -21.95 0.49 0.57
C HIS A 208 -20.99 0.20 -0.59
N PHE A 209 -19.95 -0.61 -0.37
CA PHE A 209 -19.02 -0.96 -1.45
C PHE A 209 -19.72 -1.67 -2.61
N ARG A 210 -20.61 -2.65 -2.36
CA ARG A 210 -21.35 -3.34 -3.43
C ARG A 210 -22.25 -2.40 -4.22
N LEU A 211 -22.87 -1.44 -3.55
CA LEU A 211 -23.80 -0.50 -4.16
C LEU A 211 -23.07 0.51 -5.05
N HIS A 212 -21.96 1.07 -4.56
CA HIS A 212 -21.24 2.14 -5.24
C HIS A 212 -20.17 1.64 -6.21
N TYR A 213 -19.59 0.45 -5.99
CA TYR A 213 -18.52 -0.12 -6.81
C TYR A 213 -18.84 -1.56 -7.27
N PRO A 214 -19.94 -1.78 -8.00
CA PRO A 214 -20.41 -3.13 -8.36
C PRO A 214 -19.45 -3.92 -9.26
N GLN A 215 -18.53 -3.23 -9.96
CA GLN A 215 -17.52 -3.85 -10.82
C GLN A 215 -16.18 -4.08 -10.11
N ALA A 216 -15.99 -3.51 -8.92
CA ALA A 216 -14.75 -3.64 -8.17
C ALA A 216 -14.68 -4.98 -7.43
N SER A 217 -13.48 -5.55 -7.34
CA SER A 217 -13.26 -6.76 -6.56
C SER A 217 -13.23 -6.42 -5.07
N MET A 218 -14.11 -7.05 -4.29
CA MET A 218 -14.18 -6.86 -2.85
C MET A 218 -13.19 -7.78 -2.12
N PRO A 219 -12.58 -7.32 -1.02
CA PRO A 219 -11.80 -8.19 -0.15
C PRO A 219 -12.64 -9.38 0.32
N ALA A 220 -12.09 -10.59 0.18
CA ALA A 220 -12.74 -11.81 0.65
C ALA A 220 -12.88 -11.78 2.17
N LEU A 221 -14.03 -12.22 2.67
CA LEU A 221 -14.23 -12.41 4.09
C LEU A 221 -13.61 -13.74 4.54
N PRO A 222 -13.17 -13.84 5.80
CA PRO A 222 -12.95 -15.13 6.44
C PRO A 222 -14.22 -16.01 6.32
N ALA A 223 -14.07 -17.31 6.13
CA ALA A 223 -15.19 -18.24 5.93
C ALA A 223 -16.29 -18.11 7.01
N ALA A 224 -15.90 -17.86 8.25
CA ALA A 224 -16.82 -17.65 9.36
C ALA A 224 -17.78 -16.46 9.15
N LEU A 225 -17.39 -15.45 8.35
CA LEU A 225 -18.08 -14.20 8.08
C LEU A 225 -18.75 -14.12 6.70
N GLU A 226 -18.61 -15.12 5.83
CA GLU A 226 -19.20 -15.10 4.48
C GLU A 226 -20.71 -14.79 4.46
N PHE A 227 -21.44 -15.15 5.52
CA PHE A 227 -22.86 -14.86 5.69
C PHE A 227 -23.21 -13.36 5.66
N ILE A 228 -22.25 -12.46 5.88
CA ILE A 228 -22.44 -11.00 5.79
C ILE A 228 -22.82 -10.55 4.38
N ASP A 229 -22.33 -11.27 3.36
CA ASP A 229 -22.57 -10.96 1.95
C ASP A 229 -23.83 -11.63 1.38
N GLU A 230 -24.54 -12.43 2.18
CA GLU A 230 -25.78 -13.06 1.74
C GLU A 230 -26.91 -12.02 1.62
N PRO A 231 -27.71 -12.03 0.53
CA PRO A 231 -28.85 -11.10 0.35
C PRO A 231 -29.89 -11.17 1.47
N ARG A 232 -30.03 -12.34 2.10
CA ARG A 232 -30.81 -12.55 3.32
C ARG A 232 -29.87 -13.00 4.42
N ARG A 233 -29.25 -12.04 5.09
CA ARG A 233 -28.27 -12.28 6.17
C ARG A 233 -28.85 -13.21 7.22
N ASN A 234 -28.32 -14.43 7.28
CA ASN A 234 -28.55 -15.32 8.40
C ASN A 234 -27.57 -14.96 9.52
N TRP A 235 -27.91 -13.92 10.30
CA TRP A 235 -27.06 -13.42 11.38
C TRP A 235 -26.75 -14.55 12.38
N LYS A 236 -25.48 -14.95 12.43
CA LYS A 236 -24.99 -15.91 13.42
C LYS A 236 -24.98 -15.27 14.81
N ALA A 237 -25.38 -16.04 15.82
CA ALA A 237 -25.22 -15.62 17.21
C ALA A 237 -23.73 -15.52 17.57
N LEU A 238 -23.37 -14.54 18.39
CA LEU A 238 -22.02 -14.42 18.93
C LEU A 238 -21.87 -15.29 20.21
N PRO A 239 -20.69 -15.88 20.46
CA PRO A 239 -19.51 -15.85 19.60
C PRO A 239 -19.63 -16.78 18.37
N ILE A 240 -19.05 -16.36 17.25
CA ILE A 240 -18.97 -17.11 15.99
C ILE A 240 -17.83 -18.14 16.09
N GLU A 241 -18.19 -19.41 15.95
CA GLU A 241 -17.24 -20.51 15.93
C GLU A 241 -16.25 -20.39 14.74
N GLY A 242 -14.98 -20.67 15.00
CA GLY A 242 -13.91 -20.67 14.00
C GLY A 242 -13.43 -19.30 13.51
N LEU A 243 -13.97 -18.19 14.04
CA LEU A 243 -13.55 -16.84 13.66
C LEU A 243 -12.26 -16.38 14.34
N THR A 244 -12.10 -16.73 15.62
CA THR A 244 -11.00 -16.26 16.48
C THR A 244 -10.12 -17.44 16.87
N THR A 245 -8.81 -17.26 16.74
CA THR A 245 -7.81 -18.25 17.14
C THR A 245 -7.41 -18.09 18.61
N ASP A 246 -6.72 -19.08 19.17
CA ASP A 246 -6.18 -18.93 20.53
C ASP A 246 -5.12 -17.80 20.62
N ASP A 247 -4.38 -17.54 19.54
CA ASP A 247 -3.44 -16.42 19.46
C ASP A 247 -4.15 -15.06 19.55
N ASP A 248 -5.28 -14.91 18.84
CA ASP A 248 -6.11 -13.70 18.92
C ASP A 248 -6.63 -13.47 20.36
N VAL A 249 -7.00 -14.54 21.04
CA VAL A 249 -7.46 -14.51 22.45
C VAL A 249 -6.31 -14.09 23.37
N GLU A 250 -5.11 -14.65 23.20
CA GLU A 250 -3.94 -14.25 23.98
C GLU A 250 -3.51 -12.80 23.70
N GLU A 251 -3.62 -12.33 22.45
CA GLU A 251 -3.39 -10.93 22.10
C GLU A 251 -4.42 -10.00 22.75
N ALA A 252 -5.71 -10.36 22.68
CA ALA A 252 -6.77 -9.62 23.36
C ALA A 252 -6.53 -9.57 24.87
N ARG A 253 -6.04 -10.65 25.48
CA ARG A 253 -5.72 -10.69 26.91
C ARG A 253 -4.60 -9.70 27.27
N LYS A 254 -3.59 -9.53 26.41
CA LYS A 254 -2.51 -8.53 26.58
C LYS A 254 -3.03 -7.08 26.60
N SER A 255 -4.14 -6.83 25.90
CA SER A 255 -4.76 -5.50 25.85
C SER A 255 -5.58 -5.13 27.10
N LEU A 256 -5.83 -6.09 28.00
CA LEU A 256 -6.61 -5.84 29.22
C LEU A 256 -5.82 -5.00 30.24
N PRO A 257 -6.48 -4.04 30.92
CA PRO A 257 -5.87 -3.32 32.04
C PRO A 257 -5.38 -4.30 33.11
N GLY A 258 -4.09 -4.24 33.45
CA GLY A 258 -3.47 -5.08 34.49
C GLY A 258 -2.70 -6.31 33.99
N TYR A 259 -2.77 -6.67 32.71
CA TYR A 259 -2.02 -7.83 32.19
C TYR A 259 -0.49 -7.68 32.35
N ARG A 260 0.05 -6.46 32.16
CA ARG A 260 1.48 -6.17 32.42
C ARG A 260 1.90 -6.38 33.88
N MET A 261 0.99 -6.17 34.83
CA MET A 261 1.31 -6.28 36.27
C MET A 261 1.46 -7.74 36.72
N LEU A 262 0.81 -8.69 36.03
CA LEU A 262 0.80 -10.10 36.41
C LEU A 262 2.03 -10.88 35.91
N ARG A 263 2.79 -10.35 34.94
CA ARG A 263 3.96 -11.02 34.35
C ARG A 263 5.32 -10.57 34.91
N GLY A 264 5.35 -9.65 35.86
CA GLY A 264 6.60 -9.15 36.44
C GLY A 264 7.47 -8.34 35.47
N GLU A 265 6.92 -7.87 34.34
CA GLU A 265 7.62 -6.92 33.47
C GLU A 265 7.55 -5.53 34.11
N GLU A 266 8.59 -5.17 34.86
CA GLU A 266 8.76 -3.84 35.43
C GLU A 266 8.56 -2.77 34.35
N ALA A 267 7.76 -1.75 34.67
CA ALA A 267 7.62 -0.59 33.82
C ALA A 267 9.01 0.00 33.54
N PRO A 268 9.31 0.46 32.30
CA PRO A 268 10.60 1.07 32.02
C PRO A 268 10.79 2.23 32.99
N ASN A 269 11.79 2.10 33.86
CA ASN A 269 12.20 3.13 34.81
C ASN A 269 12.42 4.44 34.05
N GLY A 270 11.47 5.36 34.17
CA GLY A 270 11.62 6.73 33.72
C GLY A 270 12.73 7.37 34.52
N LYS A 271 13.92 7.50 33.93
CA LYS A 271 14.95 8.40 34.43
C LYS A 271 14.62 9.81 33.94
N ALA A 272 14.43 10.69 34.91
CA ALA A 272 14.45 12.14 34.80
C ALA A 272 15.82 12.64 34.31
#